data_AF-A0A5N1ILG9-F1
#
_entry.id   AF-A0A5N1ILG9-F1
#
_cell.length_a   1.000
_cell.length_b   1.000
_cell.length_c   1.000
_cell.angle_alpha   90.00
_cell.angle_beta   90.00
_cell.angle_gamma   90.00
#
_symmetry.space_group_name_H-M   'P 1'
#
loop_
_entity.id
_entity.type
_entity.pdbx_description
1 polymer ?
#
loop_
_entity_poly.entity_id
_entity_poly.type
_entity_poly.pdbx_seq_one_letter_code
_entity_poly.pdbx_strand_id
1 'polypeptide(L)'
;MAPLVDYSGDISWDWYIEFSIWIENKNDLDRKRVSSGINKHKIEKDRRAQAQLMIDEINRLLKLGKVIKKDPVPEPVPKLKIEDLTIIIAIQRYMDNNQASLSKNTLPDYRKLRNALKDWLILSVCLNIQFL
;
A
#
# COMPACT_ATOMS: atom_id res chain seq x y z
N MET A 1 -21.09 -14.54 4.06
CA MET A 1 -20.74 -15.34 2.86
C MET A 1 -19.95 -14.43 1.93
N ALA A 2 -18.89 -14.92 1.29
CA ALA A 2 -18.02 -14.10 0.45
C ALA A 2 -18.53 -14.06 -1.02
N PRO A 3 -19.14 -12.96 -1.51
CA PRO A 3 -19.58 -12.86 -2.90
C PRO A 3 -18.43 -12.75 -3.90
N LEU A 4 -18.63 -13.36 -5.08
CA LEU A 4 -17.80 -13.14 -6.27
C LEU A 4 -18.31 -11.92 -7.03
N VAL A 5 -17.39 -11.07 -7.47
CA VAL A 5 -17.66 -9.99 -8.41
C VAL A 5 -17.03 -10.39 -9.74
N ASP A 6 -17.87 -10.78 -10.71
CA ASP A 6 -17.48 -11.38 -12.00
C ASP A 6 -17.89 -10.56 -13.23
N TYR A 7 -18.45 -9.36 -13.05
CA TYR A 7 -18.87 -8.46 -14.14
C TYR A 7 -19.65 -9.17 -15.25
N SER A 8 -20.63 -9.99 -14.88
CA SER A 8 -21.46 -10.77 -15.82
C SER A 8 -20.67 -11.78 -16.68
N GLY A 9 -19.52 -12.24 -16.19
CA GLY A 9 -18.69 -13.19 -16.92
C GLY A 9 -17.65 -12.53 -17.82
N ASP A 10 -17.52 -11.21 -17.83
CA ASP A 10 -16.54 -10.52 -18.67
C ASP A 10 -15.12 -10.75 -18.13
N ILE A 11 -14.34 -11.53 -18.89
CA ILE A 11 -12.97 -11.90 -18.57
C ILE A 11 -11.97 -10.74 -18.70
N SER A 12 -12.38 -9.65 -19.36
CA SER A 12 -11.58 -8.44 -19.56
C SER A 12 -11.43 -7.63 -18.27
N TRP A 13 -12.35 -7.82 -17.32
CA TRP A 13 -12.30 -7.20 -16.01
C TRP A 13 -11.65 -8.11 -14.98
N ASP A 14 -11.08 -7.48 -13.95
CA ASP A 14 -10.52 -8.17 -12.81
C ASP A 14 -11.63 -8.69 -11.91
N TRP A 15 -11.79 -10.01 -11.85
CA TRP A 15 -12.71 -10.64 -10.91
C TRP A 15 -12.07 -10.68 -9.53
N TYR A 16 -12.90 -10.54 -8.50
CA TYR A 16 -12.46 -10.61 -7.12
C TYR A 16 -13.54 -11.11 -6.19
N ILE A 17 -13.12 -11.67 -5.07
CA ILE A 17 -14.00 -12.08 -3.97
C ILE A 17 -13.87 -11.03 -2.87
N GLU A 18 -14.99 -10.46 -2.45
CA GLU A 18 -15.04 -9.48 -1.35
C GLU A 18 -15.61 -10.15 -0.10
N PHE A 19 -15.00 -9.90 1.06
CA PHE A 19 -15.51 -10.40 2.33
C PHE A 19 -15.12 -9.49 3.50
N SER A 20 -15.90 -9.54 4.57
CA SER A 20 -15.63 -8.78 5.80
C SER A 20 -15.05 -9.68 6.88
N ILE A 21 -14.06 -9.18 7.60
CA ILE A 21 -13.43 -9.85 8.74
C ILE A 21 -13.49 -8.93 9.96
N TRP A 22 -13.82 -9.50 11.12
CA TRP A 22 -13.73 -8.77 12.38
C TRP A 22 -12.27 -8.80 12.87
N ILE A 23 -11.70 -7.64 13.18
CA ILE A 23 -10.35 -7.53 13.72
C ILE A 23 -10.44 -7.12 15.19
N GLU A 24 -10.21 -8.07 16.11
CA GLU A 24 -10.33 -7.85 17.55
C GLU A 24 -9.47 -6.68 18.06
N ASN A 25 -8.22 -6.57 17.60
CA ASN A 25 -7.31 -5.50 18.02
C ASN A 25 -7.79 -4.08 17.68
N LYS A 26 -8.61 -3.95 16.63
CA LYS A 26 -9.18 -2.67 16.20
C LYS A 26 -10.63 -2.49 16.64
N ASN A 27 -11.23 -3.56 17.16
CA ASN A 27 -12.66 -3.66 17.44
C ASN A 27 -13.52 -3.16 16.25
N ASP A 28 -13.12 -3.54 15.03
CA ASP A 28 -13.69 -3.02 13.79
C ASP A 28 -13.79 -4.10 12.71
N LEU A 29 -14.74 -3.90 11.79
CA LEU A 29 -15.02 -4.76 10.65
C LEU A 29 -14.23 -4.28 9.43
N ASP A 30 -13.19 -5.03 9.05
CA ASP A 30 -12.36 -4.70 7.89
C ASP A 30 -12.85 -5.45 6.64
N ARG A 31 -12.88 -4.76 5.50
CA ARG A 31 -13.28 -5.34 4.20
C ARG A 31 -12.03 -5.73 3.42
N LYS A 32 -11.97 -6.99 2.97
CA LYS A 32 -10.87 -7.52 2.17
C LYS A 32 -11.36 -7.95 0.80
N ARG A 33 -10.47 -7.82 -0.18
CA ARG A 33 -10.65 -8.27 -1.56
C ARG A 33 -9.53 -9.22 -1.93
N VAL A 34 -9.87 -10.31 -2.60
CA VAL A 34 -8.91 -11.29 -3.11
C VAL A 34 -9.19 -11.53 -4.59
N SER A 35 -8.23 -11.20 -5.44
CA SER A 35 -8.25 -11.44 -6.89
C SER A 35 -7.15 -12.40 -7.35
N SER A 36 -6.17 -12.69 -6.49
CA SER A 36 -4.99 -13.47 -6.84
C SER A 36 -5.36 -14.88 -7.28
N GLY A 37 -4.93 -15.28 -8.48
CA GLY A 37 -5.16 -16.61 -9.04
C GLY A 37 -6.36 -16.69 -10.00
N ILE A 38 -7.44 -15.96 -9.72
CA ILE A 38 -8.67 -15.96 -10.54
C ILE A 38 -8.37 -15.43 -11.95
N ASN A 39 -7.78 -14.23 -12.04
CA ASN A 39 -7.59 -13.54 -13.33
C ASN A 39 -6.46 -14.13 -14.19
N LYS A 40 -5.75 -15.17 -13.71
CA LYS A 40 -4.78 -15.91 -14.53
C LYS A 40 -5.46 -16.79 -15.58
N HIS A 41 -6.70 -17.19 -15.33
CA HIS A 41 -7.47 -18.03 -16.23
C HIS A 41 -8.11 -17.16 -17.32
N LYS A 42 -7.87 -17.51 -18.59
CA LYS A 42 -8.42 -16.82 -19.76
C LYS A 42 -9.77 -17.36 -20.22
N ILE A 43 -10.23 -18.47 -19.61
CA ILE A 43 -11.50 -19.12 -19.91
C ILE A 43 -12.44 -18.85 -18.73
N GLU A 44 -13.64 -18.37 -19.02
CA GLU A 44 -14.65 -18.01 -18.00
C GLU A 44 -14.96 -19.19 -17.08
N LYS A 45 -15.15 -20.39 -17.65
CA LYS A 45 -15.44 -21.62 -16.89
C LYS A 45 -14.35 -21.93 -15.86
N ASP A 46 -13.09 -21.86 -16.25
CA ASP A 46 -11.95 -22.13 -15.37
C ASP A 46 -11.82 -21.04 -14.31
N ARG A 47 -12.08 -19.79 -14.69
CA ARG A 47 -12.08 -18.64 -13.78
C ARG A 47 -13.16 -18.78 -12.71
N ARG A 48 -14.38 -19.19 -13.08
CA ARG A 48 -15.48 -19.51 -12.14
C ARG A 48 -15.14 -20.68 -11.24
N ALA A 49 -14.57 -21.77 -11.79
CA ALA A 49 -14.18 -22.93 -10.99
C ALA A 49 -13.13 -22.56 -9.94
N GLN A 50 -12.11 -21.79 -10.33
CA GLN A 50 -11.08 -21.31 -9.40
C GLN A 50 -11.66 -20.35 -8.35
N ALA A 51 -12.53 -19.43 -8.77
CA ALA A 51 -13.21 -18.53 -7.85
C ALA A 51 -14.06 -19.31 -6.82
N GLN A 52 -14.79 -20.34 -7.24
CA GLN A 52 -15.59 -21.17 -6.35
C GLN A 52 -14.75 -21.87 -5.29
N LEU A 53 -13.61 -22.47 -5.67
CA LEU A 53 -12.67 -23.09 -4.73
C LEU A 53 -12.20 -22.09 -3.65
N MET A 54 -11.93 -20.85 -4.07
CA MET A 54 -11.51 -19.79 -3.16
C MET A 54 -12.65 -19.30 -2.27
N ILE A 55 -13.87 -19.18 -2.79
CA ILE A 55 -15.07 -18.82 -2.01
C ILE A 55 -15.32 -19.86 -0.92
N ASP A 56 -15.23 -21.14 -1.27
CA ASP A 56 -15.45 -22.24 -0.32
C ASP A 56 -14.41 -22.22 0.79
N GLU A 57 -13.13 -22.02 0.45
CA GLU A 57 -12.06 -21.91 1.43
C GLU A 57 -12.19 -20.67 2.32
N ILE A 58 -12.51 -19.50 1.75
CA ILE A 58 -12.76 -18.27 2.52
C ILE A 58 -13.94 -18.48 3.46
N ASN A 59 -15.06 -19.03 2.98
CA ASN A 59 -16.22 -19.29 3.81
C ASN A 59 -15.91 -20.32 4.91
N ARG A 60 -15.08 -21.34 4.63
CA ARG A 60 -14.60 -22.30 5.62
C ARG A 60 -13.77 -21.60 6.71
N LEU A 61 -12.82 -20.76 6.32
CA LEU A 61 -11.97 -20.00 7.25
C LEU A 61 -12.77 -19.00 8.10
N LEU A 62 -13.76 -18.33 7.50
CA LEU A 62 -14.68 -17.44 8.19
C LEU A 62 -15.55 -18.20 9.21
N LYS A 63 -16.09 -19.37 8.84
CA LYS A 63 -16.87 -20.23 9.74
C LYS A 63 -16.04 -20.77 10.91
N LEU A 64 -14.78 -21.11 10.65
CA LEU A 64 -13.87 -21.60 11.68
C LEU A 64 -13.42 -20.51 12.67
N GLY A 65 -13.79 -19.25 12.42
CA GLY A 65 -13.50 -18.16 13.35
C GLY A 65 -12.01 -18.05 13.66
N LYS A 66 -11.13 -18.32 12.68
CA LYS A 66 -9.69 -18.07 12.86
C LYS A 66 -9.47 -16.56 12.97
N VAL A 67 -9.74 -16.05 14.16
CA VAL A 67 -9.06 -14.91 14.75
C VAL A 67 -7.59 -15.20 14.54
N ILE A 68 -6.99 -14.48 13.60
CA ILE A 68 -5.54 -14.44 13.46
C ILE A 68 -5.09 -13.81 14.77
N LYS A 69 -4.79 -14.63 15.78
CA LYS A 69 -3.92 -14.24 16.88
C LYS A 69 -2.59 -13.96 16.23
N LYS A 70 -2.44 -12.70 15.80
CA LYS A 70 -1.17 -12.20 15.29
C LYS A 70 -0.22 -12.33 16.46
N ASP A 71 0.94 -12.95 16.23
CA ASP A 71 2.07 -12.87 17.16
C ASP A 71 2.22 -11.42 17.63
N PRO A 72 2.56 -11.19 18.91
CA PRO A 72 2.65 -9.84 19.46
C PRO A 72 3.44 -8.97 18.50
N VAL A 73 2.74 -8.01 17.91
CA VAL A 73 3.34 -7.03 17.02
C VAL A 73 4.39 -6.34 17.90
N PRO A 74 5.69 -6.35 17.56
CA PRO A 74 6.65 -5.52 18.26
C PRO A 74 6.08 -4.10 18.27
N GLU A 75 6.09 -3.48 19.45
CA GLU A 75 5.36 -2.26 19.77
C GLU A 75 5.26 -1.31 18.58
N PRO A 76 4.08 -0.73 18.30
CA PRO A 76 3.93 0.19 17.18
C PRO A 76 4.99 1.28 17.33
N VAL A 77 6.00 1.24 16.44
CA VAL A 77 6.95 2.34 16.31
C VAL A 77 6.11 3.60 16.21
N PRO A 78 6.24 4.57 17.13
CA PRO A 78 5.39 5.74 17.13
C PRO A 78 5.44 6.32 15.73
N LYS A 79 4.27 6.39 15.08
CA LYS A 79 4.14 7.13 13.84
C LYS A 79 4.54 8.55 14.21
N LEU A 80 5.78 8.92 13.89
CA LEU A 80 6.26 10.28 14.00
C LEU A 80 5.18 11.13 13.35
N LYS A 81 4.54 12.00 14.14
CA LYS A 81 3.80 13.12 13.57
C LYS A 81 4.85 13.84 12.73
N ILE A 82 4.76 13.69 11.41
CA ILE A 82 5.58 14.44 10.48
C ILE A 82 5.02 15.85 10.57
N GLU A 83 5.47 16.61 11.58
CA GLU A 83 5.48 18.07 11.49
C GLU A 83 6.10 18.40 10.14
N ASP A 84 5.43 19.21 9.32
CA ASP A 84 5.74 19.51 7.92
C ASP A 84 7.24 19.60 7.65
N LEU A 85 7.83 18.44 7.39
CA LEU A 85 9.24 18.31 7.11
C LEU A 85 9.36 18.80 5.69
N THR A 86 9.79 20.05 5.54
CA THR A 86 10.10 20.65 4.25
C THR A 86 10.93 19.64 3.46
N ILE A 87 10.60 19.42 2.18
CA ILE A 87 11.23 18.38 1.34
C ILE A 87 12.76 18.44 1.41
N ILE A 88 13.33 19.63 1.59
CA ILE A 88 14.76 19.89 1.84
C ILE A 88 15.29 19.09 3.05
N ILE A 89 14.58 19.10 4.18
CA ILE A 89 14.97 18.41 5.42
C ILE A 89 14.84 16.89 5.24
N ALA A 90 13.84 16.42 4.50
CA ALA A 90 13.71 15.00 4.18
C ALA A 90 14.89 14.48 3.35
N ILE A 91 15.29 15.23 2.31
CA ILE A 91 16.48 14.91 1.50
C ILE A 91 17.74 14.91 2.37
N GLN A 92 17.89 15.89 3.25
CA GLN A 92 19.02 15.98 4.17
C GLN A 92 19.10 14.75 5.10
N ARG A 93 17.99 14.39 5.76
CA ARG A 93 17.93 13.22 6.65
C ARG A 93 18.24 11.91 5.93
N TYR A 94 17.77 11.75 4.69
CA TYR A 94 18.09 10.57 3.90
C TYR A 94 19.60 10.48 3.63
N MET A 95 20.23 11.59 3.26
CA MET A 95 21.67 11.65 3.01
C MET A 95 22.49 11.34 4.26
N ASP A 96 22.12 11.89 5.41
CA ASP A 96 22.84 11.68 6.68
C ASP A 96 22.77 10.22 7.14
N ASN A 97 21.60 9.58 6.98
CA ASN A 97 21.40 8.18 7.38
C ASN A 97 22.02 7.18 6.41
N ASN A 98 22.21 7.55 5.14
CA ASN A 98 22.68 6.63 4.09
C ASN A 98 24.07 6.99 3.54
N GLN A 99 24.79 7.93 4.15
CA GLN A 99 26.07 8.40 3.61
C GLN A 99 27.07 7.26 3.35
N ALA A 100 27.07 6.22 4.19
CA ALA A 100 27.94 5.05 4.05
C ALA A 100 27.52 4.07 2.94
N SER A 101 26.24 4.05 2.57
CA SER A 101 25.68 3.15 1.55
C SER A 101 25.54 3.80 0.16
N LEU A 102 25.67 5.12 0.09
CA LEU A 102 25.62 5.86 -1.17
C LEU A 102 26.94 5.77 -1.95
N SER A 103 26.83 5.67 -3.27
CA SER A 103 28.00 5.70 -4.14
C SER A 103 28.72 7.06 -4.05
N LYS A 104 30.03 7.06 -4.31
CA LYS A 104 30.90 8.26 -4.21
C LYS A 104 30.39 9.47 -5.01
N ASN A 105 29.69 9.24 -6.11
CA ASN A 105 29.17 10.30 -6.99
C ASN A 105 27.72 10.69 -6.65
N THR A 106 26.98 9.81 -5.98
CA THR A 106 25.57 10.02 -5.67
C THR A 106 25.37 11.08 -4.59
N LEU A 107 26.24 11.13 -3.57
CA LEU A 107 26.13 12.10 -2.48
C LEU A 107 26.29 13.57 -2.98
N PRO A 108 27.28 13.91 -3.83
CA PRO A 108 27.34 15.21 -4.49
C PRO A 108 26.07 15.58 -5.28
N ASP A 109 25.46 14.63 -6.00
CA ASP A 109 24.28 14.89 -6.81
C ASP A 109 23.03 15.18 -5.95
N TYR A 110 22.85 14.45 -4.86
CA TYR A 110 21.82 14.77 -3.87
C TYR A 110 22.03 16.15 -3.23
N ARG A 111 23.29 16.56 -2.96
CA ARG A 111 23.58 17.93 -2.48
C ARG A 111 23.17 18.99 -3.49
N LYS A 112 23.48 18.78 -4.77
CA LYS A 112 23.10 19.70 -5.85
C LYS A 112 21.59 19.82 -5.97
N LEU A 113 20.87 18.68 -5.98
CA LEU A 113 19.40 18.65 -6.06
C LEU A 113 18.76 19.38 -4.87
N ARG A 114 19.23 19.12 -3.65
CA ARG A 114 18.75 19.78 -2.43
C ARG A 114 18.91 21.30 -2.51
N ASN A 115 20.06 21.78 -2.99
CA ASN A 115 20.34 23.20 -3.11
C ASN A 115 19.48 23.84 -4.22
N ALA A 116 19.36 23.21 -5.39
CA ALA A 116 18.51 23.70 -6.48
C ALA A 116 17.04 23.80 -6.05
N LEU A 117 16.53 22.81 -5.32
CA LEU A 117 15.18 22.83 -4.76
C LEU A 117 15.00 23.96 -3.74
N LYS A 118 16.01 24.19 -2.90
CA LYS A 118 16.00 25.30 -1.92
C LYS A 118 15.93 26.65 -2.62
N ASP A 119 16.78 26.87 -3.63
CA ASP A 119 16.82 28.12 -4.38
C ASP A 119 15.51 28.37 -5.13
N TRP A 120 14.95 27.32 -5.75
CA TRP A 120 13.65 27.41 -6.42
C TRP A 120 12.49 27.70 -5.46
N LEU A 121 12.45 27.09 -4.28
CA LEU A 121 11.42 27.38 -3.26
C LEU A 121 11.50 28.84 -2.78
N ILE A 122 12.72 29.35 -2.55
CA ILE A 122 12.94 30.76 -2.17
C ILE A 122 12.43 31.68 -3.28
N LEU A 123 12.79 31.42 -4.53
CA LEU A 123 12.31 32.20 -5.67
C LEU A 123 10.79 32.14 -5.83
N SER A 124 10.18 30.96 -5.66
CA SER A 124 8.73 30.78 -5.81
C SER A 124 7.94 31.55 -4.75
N VAL A 125 8.46 31.58 -3.51
CA VAL A 125 7.90 32.41 -2.43
C VAL A 125 8.09 33.90 -2.72
N CYS A 126 9.28 34.33 -3.16
CA CYS A 126 9.54 35.74 -3.50
C CYS A 126 8.70 36.23 -4.70
N LEU A 127 8.40 35.36 -5.66
CA LEU A 127 7.63 35.67 -6.87
C LEU A 127 6.12 35.43 -6.72
N ASN A 128 5.67 35.02 -5.53
CA ASN A 128 4.25 34.78 -5.21
C ASN A 128 3.57 33.80 -6.18
N ILE A 129 4.32 32.79 -6.65
CA ILE A 129 3.82 31.76 -7.56
C ILE A 129 2.94 30.81 -6.72
N GLN A 130 1.62 30.93 -6.86
CA GLN A 130 0.68 30.01 -6.22
C GLN A 130 0.66 28.68 -6.99
N PHE A 131 0.89 27.59 -6.28
CA PHE A 131 0.72 26.23 -6.79
C PHE A 131 -0.77 25.86 -6.68
N LEU A 132 -1.43 25.66 -7.84
CA LEU A 132 -2.79 25.12 -7.95
C LEU A 132 -2.80 23.60 -7.72
#